data_AF-A0A7C2QKC4-F1
#
_entry.id   AF-A0A7C2QKC4-F1
#
_cell.length_a   1.000
_cell.length_b   1.000
_cell.length_c   1.000
_cell.angle_alpha   90.00
_cell.angle_beta   90.00
_cell.angle_gamma   90.00
#
_symmetry.space_group_name_H-M   'P 1'
#
loop_
_entity.id
_entity.type
_entity.pdbx_description
1 polymer ?
#
loop_
_entity_poly.entity_id
_entity_poly.type
_entity_poly.pdbx_seq_one_letter_code
_entity_poly.pdbx_strand_id
1 'polypeptide(L)'
;MKNFLSRLLIMLIAFPLLFLFIFILDFAHHLLFNLIVVGVSFLGAFEVSRMFRAKGIPTLQILAPLFAATLPLYTFLSELIPALNGLFGLWLAVIFSVIFFSAVFVKDEAALRSRLQVVSSSVFIVFYPAFFLMFITGMTTHRHPAFVLLFFCLPVFLNDIAAYCFGMLAHGKTRLNLPASPNKTLIGFIAGFLTSIG
;
A
#
# COMPACT_ATOMS: atom_id res chain seq x y z
N MET A 1 -3.93 -16.02 23.16
CA MET A 1 -5.16 -15.24 23.45
C MET A 1 -5.01 -13.74 23.14
N LYS A 2 -3.97 -13.03 23.62
CA LYS A 2 -3.76 -11.59 23.29
C LYS A 2 -3.76 -11.24 21.78
N ASN A 3 -3.13 -12.06 20.95
CA ASN A 3 -3.08 -11.83 19.49
C ASN A 3 -4.42 -12.07 18.78
N PHE A 4 -5.28 -12.94 19.29
CA PHE A 4 -6.61 -13.19 18.71
C PHE A 4 -7.57 -12.05 19.02
N LEU A 5 -7.58 -11.59 20.29
CA LEU A 5 -8.43 -10.47 20.72
C LEU A 5 -8.05 -9.17 20.01
N SER A 6 -6.75 -8.90 19.83
CA SER A 6 -6.27 -7.71 19.08
C SER A 6 -6.71 -7.73 17.61
N ARG A 7 -6.62 -8.89 16.94
CA ARG A 7 -7.09 -9.05 15.56
C ARG A 7 -8.60 -8.89 15.44
N LEU A 8 -9.35 -9.46 16.38
CA LEU A 8 -10.81 -9.33 16.43
C LEU A 8 -11.25 -7.88 16.67
N LEU A 9 -10.59 -7.17 17.60
CA LEU A 9 -10.88 -5.76 17.88
C LEU A 9 -10.55 -4.87 16.68
N ILE A 10 -9.41 -5.09 16.02
CA ILE A 10 -9.08 -4.38 14.78
C ILE A 10 -10.15 -4.63 13.73
N MET A 11 -10.59 -5.87 13.55
CA MET A 11 -11.67 -6.18 12.60
C MET A 11 -12.97 -5.45 12.95
N LEU A 12 -13.37 -5.50 14.22
CA LEU A 12 -14.63 -4.93 14.70
C LEU A 12 -14.64 -3.39 14.69
N ILE A 13 -13.46 -2.75 14.71
CA ILE A 13 -13.32 -1.30 14.70
C ILE A 13 -13.02 -0.78 13.29
N ALA A 14 -12.06 -1.40 12.59
CA ALA A 14 -11.63 -0.98 11.27
C ALA A 14 -12.72 -1.18 10.21
N PHE A 15 -13.50 -2.27 10.29
CA PHE A 15 -14.55 -2.53 9.30
C PHE A 15 -15.70 -1.52 9.40
N PRO A 16 -16.26 -1.20 10.58
CA PRO A 16 -17.25 -0.13 10.70
C PRO A 16 -16.69 1.28 10.41
N LEU A 17 -15.44 1.57 10.78
CA LEU A 17 -14.81 2.85 10.43
C LEU A 17 -14.65 3.00 8.92
N LEU A 18 -14.23 1.94 8.23
CA LEU A 18 -14.14 1.93 6.77
C LEU A 18 -15.53 2.14 6.16
N PHE A 19 -16.57 1.49 6.69
CA PHE A 19 -17.95 1.72 6.24
C PHE A 19 -18.42 3.17 6.50
N LEU A 20 -18.10 3.74 7.66
CA LEU A 20 -18.41 5.13 8.02
C LEU A 20 -17.75 6.12 7.03
N PHE A 21 -16.46 5.94 6.74
CA PHE A 21 -15.72 6.81 5.81
C PHE A 21 -16.20 6.69 4.37
N ILE A 22 -16.68 5.51 3.97
CA ILE A 22 -17.10 5.24 2.60
C ILE A 22 -18.56 5.67 2.36
N PHE A 23 -19.49 5.39 3.29
CA PHE A 23 -20.93 5.57 3.06
C PHE A 23 -21.52 6.81 3.73
N ILE A 24 -20.94 7.29 4.84
CA ILE A 24 -21.52 8.37 5.64
C ILE A 24 -20.76 9.69 5.44
N LEU A 25 -19.46 9.62 5.18
CA LEU A 25 -18.60 10.77 4.89
C LEU A 25 -18.29 10.87 3.39
N ASP A 26 -19.34 10.96 2.57
CA ASP A 26 -19.24 11.18 1.11
C ASP A 26 -18.95 12.64 0.73
N PHE A 27 -18.71 13.51 1.72
CA PHE A 27 -18.44 14.93 1.53
C PHE A 27 -17.22 15.18 0.63
N ALA A 28 -17.39 16.06 -0.37
CA ALA A 28 -16.36 16.55 -1.28
C ALA A 28 -15.51 15.44 -1.94
N HIS A 29 -16.14 14.50 -2.65
CA HIS A 29 -15.46 13.39 -3.34
C HIS A 29 -14.65 12.49 -2.40
N HIS A 30 -15.22 12.15 -1.23
CA HIS A 30 -14.54 11.34 -0.21
C HIS A 30 -13.19 11.93 0.23
N LEU A 31 -13.11 13.27 0.37
CA LEU A 31 -11.88 13.99 0.72
C LEU A 31 -11.16 13.37 1.92
N LEU A 32 -11.90 13.10 3.00
CA LEU A 32 -11.32 12.55 4.22
C LEU A 32 -10.71 11.16 4.00
N PHE A 33 -11.39 10.30 3.24
CA PHE A 33 -10.89 8.97 2.89
C PHE A 33 -9.62 9.07 2.04
N ASN A 34 -9.61 9.94 1.02
CA ASN A 34 -8.44 10.17 0.17
C ASN A 34 -7.25 10.72 0.96
N LEU A 35 -7.47 11.63 1.91
CA LEU A 35 -6.43 12.10 2.82
C LEU A 35 -5.87 10.98 3.72
N ILE A 36 -6.74 10.08 4.20
CA ILE A 36 -6.30 8.89 4.94
C ILE A 36 -5.43 8.01 4.04
N VAL A 37 -5.82 7.77 2.79
CA VAL A 37 -5.03 6.95 1.85
C VAL A 37 -3.66 7.59 1.58
N VAL A 38 -3.59 8.91 1.41
CA VAL A 38 -2.32 9.66 1.28
C VAL A 38 -1.45 9.50 2.53
N GLY A 39 -2.04 9.63 3.72
CA GLY A 39 -1.33 9.45 4.99
C GLY A 39 -0.82 8.02 5.19
N VAL A 40 -1.65 7.01 4.89
CA VAL A 40 -1.28 5.59 4.95
C VAL A 40 -0.18 5.27 3.93
N SER A 41 -0.23 5.88 2.74
CA SER A 41 0.82 5.76 1.73
C SER A 41 2.16 6.30 2.22
N PHE A 42 2.16 7.49 2.84
CA PHE A 42 3.36 8.06 3.46
C PHE A 42 3.91 7.15 4.57
N LEU A 43 3.05 6.73 5.51
CA LEU A 43 3.46 5.90 6.64
C LEU A 43 3.99 4.54 6.20
N GLY A 44 3.31 3.88 5.25
CA GLY A 44 3.76 2.62 4.68
C GLY A 44 5.12 2.75 3.97
N ALA A 45 5.31 3.80 3.18
CA ALA A 45 6.60 4.09 2.56
C ALA A 45 7.70 4.41 3.59
N PHE A 46 7.36 5.12 4.65
CA PHE A 46 8.28 5.43 5.74
C PHE A 46 8.71 4.18 6.51
N GLU A 47 7.79 3.25 6.79
CA GLU A 47 8.11 1.96 7.39
C GLU A 47 9.01 1.11 6.50
N VAL A 48 8.71 1.01 5.20
CA VAL A 48 9.55 0.30 4.23
C VAL A 48 10.96 0.92 4.18
N SER A 49 11.07 2.24 4.19
CA SER A 49 12.36 2.93 4.26
C SER A 49 13.16 2.56 5.52
N ARG A 50 12.49 2.51 6.69
CA ARG A 50 13.11 2.07 7.95
C ARG A 50 13.55 0.62 7.90
N MET A 51 12.79 -0.26 7.25
CA MET A 51 13.16 -1.68 7.08
C MET A 51 14.43 -1.84 6.23
N PHE A 52 14.56 -1.10 5.12
CA PHE A 52 15.79 -1.08 4.32
C PHE A 52 16.99 -0.60 5.13
N ARG A 53 16.82 0.49 5.89
CA ARG A 53 17.87 1.03 6.75
C ARG A 53 18.31 0.05 7.84
N ALA A 54 17.36 -0.66 8.46
CA ALA A 54 17.66 -1.69 9.45
C ALA A 54 18.52 -2.83 8.87
N LYS A 55 18.47 -3.05 7.56
CA LYS A 55 19.33 -4.00 6.84
C LYS A 55 20.62 -3.38 6.28
N GLY A 56 20.93 -2.13 6.63
CA GLY A 56 22.11 -1.41 6.12
C GLY A 56 21.98 -0.93 4.68
N ILE A 57 20.79 -0.99 4.07
CA ILE A 57 20.55 -0.51 2.71
C ILE A 57 20.23 0.99 2.78
N PRO A 58 21.04 1.86 2.14
CA PRO A 58 20.84 3.30 2.19
C PRO A 58 19.61 3.71 1.37
N THR A 59 18.85 4.70 1.84
CA THR A 59 17.58 5.16 1.23
C THR A 59 17.41 6.68 1.37
N LEU A 60 16.52 7.28 0.56
CA LEU A 60 16.04 8.64 0.74
C LEU A 60 14.91 8.69 1.78
N GLN A 61 15.29 8.73 3.06
CA GLN A 61 14.40 8.44 4.21
C GLN A 61 13.11 9.24 4.30
N ILE A 62 13.13 10.51 3.88
CA ILE A 62 11.96 11.39 3.93
C ILE A 62 11.45 11.65 2.51
N LEU A 63 12.37 11.88 1.57
CA LEU A 63 12.01 12.26 0.21
C LEU A 63 11.28 11.15 -0.54
N ALA A 64 11.70 9.87 -0.38
CA ALA A 64 10.99 8.77 -1.03
C ALA A 64 9.56 8.56 -0.47
N PRO A 65 9.34 8.54 0.86
CA PRO A 65 7.98 8.53 1.41
C PRO A 65 7.12 9.74 1.01
N LEU A 66 7.70 10.94 0.91
CA LEU A 66 6.99 12.12 0.40
C LEU A 66 6.54 11.92 -1.04
N PHE A 67 7.44 11.47 -1.94
CA PHE A 67 7.08 11.14 -3.32
C PHE A 67 6.03 10.04 -3.40
N ALA A 68 6.11 9.04 -2.53
CA ALA A 68 5.10 7.99 -2.41
C ALA A 68 3.72 8.60 -2.09
N ALA A 69 3.63 9.49 -1.10
CA ALA A 69 2.38 10.16 -0.72
C ALA A 69 1.76 10.98 -1.87
N THR A 70 2.60 11.51 -2.78
CA THR A 70 2.11 12.30 -3.90
C THR A 70 1.37 11.51 -4.98
N LEU A 71 1.55 10.19 -5.07
CA LEU A 71 0.85 9.37 -6.08
C LEU A 71 -0.67 9.31 -5.85
N PRO A 72 -1.17 8.85 -4.68
CA PRO A 72 -2.61 8.93 -4.38
C PRO A 72 -3.14 10.36 -4.30
N LEU A 73 -2.28 11.33 -3.97
CA LEU A 73 -2.65 12.74 -4.01
C LEU A 73 -2.87 13.24 -5.44
N TYR A 74 -2.00 12.85 -6.38
CA TYR A 74 -2.12 13.22 -7.79
C TYR A 74 -3.46 12.73 -8.35
N THR A 75 -3.83 11.47 -8.11
CA THR A 75 -5.09 10.89 -8.61
C THR A 75 -6.31 11.58 -8.02
N PHE A 76 -6.25 11.97 -6.74
CA PHE A 76 -7.30 12.78 -6.13
C PHE A 76 -7.38 14.17 -6.77
N LEU A 77 -6.25 14.85 -6.95
CA LEU A 77 -6.22 16.19 -7.54
C LEU A 77 -6.59 16.21 -9.02
N SER A 78 -6.29 15.15 -9.78
CA SER A 78 -6.66 15.05 -11.19
C SER A 78 -8.17 14.96 -11.40
N GLU A 79 -8.89 14.44 -10.41
CA GLU A 79 -10.36 14.46 -10.42
C GLU A 79 -10.91 15.87 -10.21
N LEU A 80 -10.33 16.63 -9.29
CA LEU A 80 -10.77 17.98 -8.96
C LEU A 80 -10.35 19.02 -10.00
N ILE A 81 -9.21 18.80 -10.66
CA ILE A 81 -8.58 19.76 -11.58
C ILE A 81 -8.39 19.07 -12.94
N PRO A 82 -9.33 19.27 -13.89
CA PRO A 82 -9.28 18.61 -15.20
C PRO A 82 -7.99 18.86 -16.00
N ALA A 83 -7.32 20.00 -15.76
CA ALA A 83 -6.05 20.34 -16.40
C ALA A 83 -4.89 19.40 -16.02
N LEU A 84 -5.02 18.67 -14.90
CA LEU A 84 -4.03 17.67 -14.50
C LEU A 84 -4.23 16.33 -15.22
N ASN A 85 -5.39 16.10 -15.84
CA ASN A 85 -5.65 14.84 -16.54
C ASN A 85 -4.66 14.62 -17.69
N GLY A 86 -4.05 13.44 -17.72
CA GLY A 86 -3.02 13.08 -18.71
C GLY A 86 -1.58 13.49 -18.32
N LEU A 87 -1.37 14.25 -17.24
CA LEU A 87 -0.02 14.65 -16.79
C LEU A 87 0.67 13.59 -15.91
N PHE A 88 0.08 12.42 -15.73
CA PHE A 88 0.60 11.40 -14.80
C PHE A 88 1.98 10.90 -15.21
N GLY A 89 2.19 10.69 -16.51
CA GLY A 89 3.50 10.31 -17.04
C GLY A 89 4.57 11.36 -16.76
N LEU A 90 4.22 12.64 -16.88
CA LEU A 90 5.11 13.76 -16.56
C LEU A 90 5.41 13.81 -15.05
N TRP A 91 4.40 13.59 -14.20
CA TRP A 91 4.56 13.55 -12.76
C TRP A 91 5.51 12.44 -12.32
N LEU A 92 5.33 11.22 -12.84
CA LEU A 92 6.25 10.11 -12.60
C LEU A 92 7.66 10.40 -13.12
N ALA A 93 7.78 10.99 -14.31
CA ALA A 93 9.07 11.38 -14.87
C ALA A 93 9.81 12.34 -13.95
N VAL A 94 9.13 13.35 -13.40
CA VAL A 94 9.74 14.30 -12.44
C VAL A 94 10.22 13.58 -11.18
N ILE A 95 9.39 12.73 -10.57
CA ILE A 95 9.76 11.96 -9.37
C ILE A 95 11.01 11.11 -9.64
N PHE A 96 11.01 10.35 -10.74
CA PHE A 96 12.12 9.49 -11.07
C PHE A 96 13.37 10.27 -11.46
N SER A 97 13.24 11.38 -12.19
CA SER A 97 14.36 12.26 -12.49
C SER A 97 15.02 12.78 -11.22
N VAL A 98 14.27 13.21 -10.20
CA VAL A 98 14.86 13.64 -8.93
C VAL A 98 15.58 12.50 -8.22
N ILE A 99 14.99 11.30 -8.20
CA ILE A 99 15.63 10.12 -7.59
C ILE A 99 16.92 9.74 -8.35
N PHE A 100 16.89 9.68 -9.68
CA PHE A 100 18.05 9.34 -10.49
C PHE A 100 19.14 10.41 -10.44
N PHE A 101 18.76 11.69 -10.35
CA PHE A 101 19.72 12.79 -10.22
C PHE A 101 20.59 12.64 -8.96
N SER A 102 20.07 12.00 -7.91
CA SER A 102 20.83 11.69 -6.69
C SER A 102 22.02 10.74 -6.92
N ALA A 103 22.10 10.07 -8.07
CA ALA A 103 23.17 9.15 -8.47
C ALA A 103 24.08 9.69 -9.58
N VAL A 104 23.85 10.91 -10.10
CA VAL A 104 24.61 11.46 -11.24
C VAL A 104 26.01 11.90 -10.83
N PHE A 105 26.16 12.54 -9.67
CA PHE A 105 27.45 13.07 -9.23
C PHE A 105 28.20 12.08 -8.35
N VAL A 106 28.95 11.19 -8.99
CA VAL A 106 29.77 10.17 -8.31
C VAL A 106 31.19 10.19 -8.86
N LYS A 107 32.19 10.16 -7.96
CA LYS A 107 33.61 10.27 -8.32
C LYS A 107 34.32 8.91 -8.46
N ASP A 108 33.81 7.87 -7.82
CA ASP A 108 34.45 6.55 -7.70
C ASP A 108 33.44 5.38 -7.74
N GLU A 109 33.91 4.19 -8.11
CA GLU A 109 33.06 3.00 -8.31
C GLU A 109 32.38 2.52 -7.01
N ALA A 110 33.05 2.67 -5.87
CA ALA A 110 32.50 2.27 -4.58
C ALA A 110 31.31 3.16 -4.19
N ALA A 111 31.42 4.48 -4.38
CA ALA A 111 30.30 5.39 -4.21
C ALA A 111 29.18 5.13 -5.22
N LEU A 112 29.49 4.67 -6.44
CA LEU A 112 28.47 4.35 -7.44
C LEU A 112 27.58 3.19 -6.98
N ARG A 113 28.19 2.11 -6.45
CA ARG A 113 27.44 0.97 -5.90
C ARG A 113 26.50 1.40 -4.77
N SER A 114 26.98 2.27 -3.87
CA SER A 114 26.14 2.82 -2.80
C SER A 114 24.98 3.66 -3.34
N ARG A 115 25.21 4.51 -4.35
CA ARG A 115 24.16 5.33 -4.97
C ARG A 115 23.12 4.49 -5.73
N LEU A 116 23.53 3.43 -6.41
CA LEU A 116 22.61 2.50 -7.06
C LEU A 116 21.69 1.80 -6.05
N GLN A 117 22.18 1.48 -4.85
CA GLN A 117 21.34 0.98 -3.76
C GLN A 117 20.35 2.04 -3.26
N VAL A 118 20.75 3.30 -3.15
CA VAL A 118 19.85 4.41 -2.80
C VAL A 118 18.75 4.57 -3.83
N VAL A 119 19.09 4.58 -5.12
CA VAL A 119 18.12 4.72 -6.21
C VAL A 119 17.15 3.55 -6.23
N SER A 120 17.65 2.31 -6.26
CA SER A 120 16.79 1.12 -6.36
C SER A 120 15.85 0.97 -5.16
N SER A 121 16.36 1.20 -3.94
CA SER A 121 15.52 1.18 -2.74
C SER A 121 14.52 2.32 -2.70
N SER A 122 14.89 3.54 -3.13
CA SER A 122 13.98 4.69 -3.17
C SER A 122 12.88 4.51 -4.21
N VAL A 123 13.20 3.97 -5.39
CA VAL A 123 12.20 3.59 -6.40
C VAL A 123 11.25 2.54 -5.82
N PHE A 124 11.77 1.51 -5.14
CA PHE A 124 10.93 0.50 -4.50
C PHE A 124 10.01 1.09 -3.43
N ILE A 125 10.52 2.00 -2.59
CA ILE A 125 9.76 2.69 -1.53
C ILE A 125 8.63 3.54 -2.13
N VAL A 126 8.86 4.20 -3.26
CA VAL A 126 7.82 4.98 -3.95
C VAL A 126 6.81 4.06 -4.61
N PHE A 127 7.27 3.02 -5.30
CA PHE A 127 6.39 2.18 -6.10
C PHE A 127 5.54 1.24 -5.23
N TYR A 128 6.15 0.50 -4.30
CA TYR A 128 5.47 -0.60 -3.62
C TYR A 128 4.22 -0.17 -2.81
N PRO A 129 4.31 0.70 -1.80
CA PRO A 129 3.13 1.11 -1.05
C PRO A 129 2.22 2.05 -1.85
N ALA A 130 2.79 3.07 -2.51
CA ALA A 130 1.97 4.16 -3.03
C ALA A 130 1.33 3.89 -4.39
N PHE A 131 2.01 3.19 -5.31
CA PHE A 131 1.44 2.88 -6.62
C PHE A 131 0.18 2.02 -6.46
N PHE A 132 0.19 1.05 -5.54
CA PHE A 132 -0.99 0.22 -5.29
C PHE A 132 -2.10 0.98 -4.55
N LEU A 133 -1.75 1.83 -3.57
CA LEU A 133 -2.74 2.64 -2.85
C LEU A 133 -3.37 3.73 -3.73
N MET A 134 -2.69 4.19 -4.76
CA MET A 134 -3.23 5.12 -5.75
C MET A 134 -4.49 4.56 -6.44
N PHE A 135 -4.57 3.26 -6.70
CA PHE A 135 -5.79 2.66 -7.26
C PHE A 135 -7.00 2.79 -6.33
N ILE A 136 -6.79 2.75 -5.01
CA ILE A 136 -7.86 2.96 -4.03
C ILE A 136 -8.43 4.37 -4.15
N THR A 137 -7.58 5.39 -4.29
CA THR A 137 -8.04 6.76 -4.55
C THR A 137 -8.74 6.89 -5.91
N GLY A 138 -8.25 6.20 -6.94
CA GLY A 138 -8.91 6.15 -8.25
C GLY A 138 -10.30 5.50 -8.18
N MET A 139 -10.53 4.55 -7.28
CA MET A 139 -11.88 3.99 -7.10
C MET A 139 -12.90 5.01 -6.59
N THR A 140 -12.46 6.07 -5.92
CA THR A 140 -13.33 7.14 -5.40
C THR A 140 -13.90 8.05 -6.48
N THR A 141 -13.35 8.00 -7.70
CA THR A 141 -13.79 8.83 -8.83
C THR A 141 -14.88 8.18 -9.68
N HIS A 142 -15.18 6.90 -9.44
CA HIS A 142 -16.26 6.22 -10.16
C HIS A 142 -17.64 6.75 -9.79
N ARG A 143 -18.63 6.51 -10.66
CA ARG A 143 -20.03 6.92 -10.47
C ARG A 143 -20.66 6.43 -9.17
N HIS A 144 -20.20 5.29 -8.66
CA HIS A 144 -20.69 4.65 -7.43
C HIS A 144 -19.50 4.23 -6.54
N PRO A 145 -18.76 5.20 -5.99
CA PRO A 145 -17.47 4.96 -5.34
C PRO A 145 -17.60 4.05 -4.12
N ALA A 146 -18.69 4.21 -3.35
CA ALA A 146 -18.94 3.39 -2.17
C ALA A 146 -19.09 1.89 -2.50
N PHE A 147 -19.78 1.56 -3.57
CA PHE A 147 -19.95 0.17 -4.00
C PHE A 147 -18.66 -0.43 -4.56
N VAL A 148 -17.89 0.35 -5.34
CA VAL A 148 -16.61 -0.11 -5.89
C VAL A 148 -15.61 -0.38 -4.78
N LEU A 149 -15.48 0.54 -3.81
CA LEU A 149 -14.60 0.36 -2.65
C LEU A 149 -15.04 -0.82 -1.78
N LEU A 150 -16.35 -0.98 -1.53
CA LEU A 150 -16.88 -2.12 -0.80
C LEU A 150 -16.55 -3.44 -1.52
N PHE A 151 -16.77 -3.49 -2.84
CA PHE A 151 -16.46 -4.66 -3.66
C PHE A 151 -14.97 -4.99 -3.68
N PHE A 152 -14.08 -4.00 -3.56
CA PHE A 152 -12.64 -4.22 -3.42
C PHE A 152 -12.26 -4.69 -2.00
N CYS A 153 -12.77 -4.02 -0.96
CA CYS A 153 -12.39 -4.28 0.42
C CYS A 153 -12.97 -5.60 0.96
N LEU A 154 -14.21 -5.94 0.62
CA LEU A 154 -14.89 -7.14 1.13
C LEU A 154 -14.10 -8.43 0.84
N PRO A 155 -13.72 -8.75 -0.41
CA PRO A 155 -12.92 -9.94 -0.70
C PRO A 155 -11.59 -9.94 0.03
N VAL A 156 -10.91 -8.79 0.20
CA VAL A 156 -9.63 -8.71 0.92
C VAL A 156 -9.81 -9.09 2.39
N PHE A 157 -10.83 -8.55 3.06
CA PHE A 157 -11.09 -8.88 4.47
C PHE A 157 -11.59 -10.32 4.62
N LEU A 158 -12.49 -10.78 3.76
CA LEU A 158 -12.99 -12.15 3.77
C LEU A 158 -11.87 -13.16 3.52
N ASN A 159 -10.96 -12.86 2.59
CA ASN A 159 -9.77 -13.66 2.32
C ASN A 159 -8.92 -13.83 3.58
N ASP A 160 -8.59 -12.74 4.27
CA ASP A 160 -7.71 -12.78 5.45
C ASP A 160 -8.38 -13.50 6.63
N ILE A 161 -9.69 -13.29 6.82
CA ILE A 161 -10.49 -14.00 7.84
C ILE A 161 -10.55 -15.50 7.53
N ALA A 162 -10.89 -15.88 6.30
CA ALA A 162 -10.97 -17.28 5.89
C ALA A 162 -9.59 -17.95 5.97
N ALA A 163 -8.54 -17.30 5.48
CA ALA A 163 -7.18 -17.82 5.53
C ALA A 163 -6.73 -18.07 6.97
N TYR A 164 -7.07 -17.18 7.90
CA TYR A 164 -6.79 -17.35 9.32
C TYR A 164 -7.60 -18.49 9.95
N CYS A 165 -8.93 -18.50 9.77
CA CYS A 165 -9.82 -19.50 10.35
C CYS A 165 -9.49 -20.91 9.86
N PHE A 166 -9.42 -21.11 8.55
CA PHE A 166 -9.10 -22.42 7.97
C PHE A 166 -7.63 -22.81 8.16
N GLY A 167 -6.70 -21.84 8.20
CA GLY A 167 -5.31 -22.11 8.54
C GLY A 167 -5.11 -22.57 9.99
N MET A 168 -5.90 -22.05 10.93
CA MET A 168 -5.92 -22.49 12.32
C MET A 168 -6.50 -23.91 12.44
N LEU A 169 -7.60 -24.21 11.74
CA LEU A 169 -8.22 -25.55 11.72
C LEU A 169 -7.28 -26.64 11.15
N ALA A 170 -6.37 -26.26 10.25
CA ALA A 170 -5.37 -27.17 9.69
C ALA A 170 -4.26 -27.58 10.67
N HIS A 171 -4.20 -26.99 11.88
CA HIS A 171 -3.22 -27.30 12.94
C HIS A 171 -1.75 -27.36 12.46
N GLY A 172 -1.40 -26.59 11.42
CA GLY A 172 -0.05 -26.52 10.88
C GLY A 172 0.40 -27.72 10.02
N LYS A 173 -0.47 -28.67 9.68
CA LYS A 173 -0.12 -29.84 8.85
C LYS A 173 0.27 -29.48 7.41
N THR A 174 -0.15 -28.30 6.91
CA THR A 174 0.07 -27.85 5.53
C THR A 174 0.84 -26.54 5.44
N ARG A 175 1.80 -26.30 6.36
CA ARG A 175 2.62 -25.09 6.34
C ARG A 175 3.45 -25.00 5.05
N LEU A 176 3.46 -23.81 4.46
CA LEU A 176 4.20 -23.52 3.23
C LEU A 176 5.69 -23.22 3.49
N ASN A 177 6.08 -22.97 4.75
CA ASN A 177 7.46 -22.68 5.17
C ASN A 177 8.17 -21.59 4.33
N LEU A 178 7.41 -20.60 3.86
CA LEU A 178 7.97 -19.47 3.13
C LEU A 178 8.81 -18.60 4.09
N PRO A 179 10.08 -18.28 3.79
CA PRO A 179 10.93 -17.46 4.66
C PRO A 179 10.32 -16.09 4.98
N ALA A 180 9.58 -15.52 4.03
CA ALA A 180 8.88 -14.25 4.19
C ALA A 180 7.62 -14.35 5.07
N SER A 181 7.09 -15.55 5.32
CA SER A 181 5.84 -15.75 6.08
C SER A 181 5.70 -17.19 6.62
N PRO A 182 6.40 -17.53 7.73
CA PRO A 182 6.56 -18.92 8.19
C PRO A 182 5.27 -19.60 8.67
N ASN A 183 4.25 -18.83 9.05
CA ASN A 183 3.00 -19.37 9.61
C ASN A 183 1.88 -19.58 8.56
N LYS A 184 2.13 -19.34 7.27
CA LYS A 184 1.10 -19.53 6.23
C LYS A 184 0.92 -21.02 5.90
N THR A 185 -0.34 -21.43 5.77
CA THR A 185 -0.74 -22.80 5.41
C THR A 185 -1.39 -22.82 4.02
N LEU A 186 -1.18 -23.89 3.26
CA LEU A 186 -1.82 -24.10 1.95
C LEU A 186 -3.35 -24.13 2.06
N ILE A 187 -3.88 -24.77 3.09
CA ILE A 187 -5.35 -24.85 3.32
C ILE A 187 -5.94 -23.46 3.54
N GLY A 188 -5.31 -22.64 4.39
CA GLY A 188 -5.71 -21.24 4.57
C GLY A 188 -5.64 -20.44 3.27
N PHE A 189 -4.61 -20.64 2.45
CA PHE A 189 -4.49 -19.97 1.15
C PHE A 189 -5.63 -20.34 0.20
N ILE A 190 -5.94 -21.63 0.04
CA ILE A 190 -7.03 -22.12 -0.82
C ILE A 190 -8.38 -21.59 -0.33
N ALA A 191 -8.63 -21.65 0.98
CA ALA A 191 -9.89 -21.14 1.55
C ALA A 191 -10.05 -19.62 1.36
N GLY A 192 -8.97 -18.85 1.56
CA GLY A 192 -8.95 -17.43 1.24
C GLY A 192 -9.24 -17.16 -0.23
N PHE A 193 -8.61 -17.92 -1.13
CA PHE A 193 -8.80 -17.77 -2.57
C PHE A 193 -10.25 -18.06 -2.99
N LEU A 194 -10.84 -19.16 -2.51
CA LEU A 194 -12.23 -19.52 -2.83
C LEU A 194 -13.23 -18.50 -2.30
N THR A 195 -12.99 -17.92 -1.11
CA THR A 195 -13.84 -16.86 -0.56
C THR A 195 -13.72 -15.52 -1.29
N SER A 196 -12.68 -15.35 -2.11
CA SER A 196 -12.50 -14.15 -2.94
C SER A 196 -13.14 -14.27 -4.33
N ILE A 197 -13.58 -15.47 -4.74
CA ILE A 197 -14.19 -15.75 -6.06
C ILE A 197 -15.72 -15.61 -6.03
N GLY A 198 -16.32 -15.64 -4.84
CA GLY A 198 -17.78 -15.57 -4.61
C GLY A 198 -18.31 -14.17 -4.41
#